data_AF-A0AAV5ETP5-F1
#
_entry.id   AF-A0AAV5ETP5-F1
#
_cell.length_a   1.000
_cell.length_b   1.000
_cell.length_c   1.000
_cell.angle_alpha   90.00
_cell.angle_beta   90.00
_cell.angle_gamma   90.00
#
_symmetry.space_group_name_H-M   'P 1'
#
loop_
_entity.id
_entity.type
_entity.pdbx_description
1 polymer ?
#
loop_
_entity_poly.entity_id
_entity_poly.type
_entity_poly.pdbx_seq_one_letter_code
_entity_poly.pdbx_strand_id
1 'polypeptide(L)' 'MKKLRVVENLPFLSENLLILDCESLERVSNLPQVSVLRFRRCPNLRYVEKLDNLQQLFYSEDIKEISSLWGA' A
#
# COMPACT_ATOMS: atom_id res chain seq x y z
N MET A 1 11.39 1.08 20.32
CA MET A 1 10.13 0.89 19.57
C MET A 1 10.40 0.02 18.36
N LYS A 2 9.55 -0.98 18.09
CA LYS A 2 9.66 -1.81 16.88
C LYS A 2 9.08 -1.01 15.70
N LYS A 3 9.83 -0.89 14.60
CA LYS A 3 9.38 -0.23 13.37
C LYS A 3 9.07 -1.30 12.33
N LEU A 4 7.92 -1.19 11.66
CA LEU A 4 7.50 -2.10 10.61
C LEU A 4 8.34 -1.85 9.35
N ARG A 5 9.15 -2.84 8.93
CA ARG A 5 10.02 -2.74 7.74
C ARG A 5 9.52 -3.53 6.54
N VAL A 6 8.75 -4.59 6.78
CA VAL A 6 8.28 -5.50 5.73
C VAL A 6 6.84 -5.90 6.02
N VAL A 7 5.99 -5.88 4.98
CA VAL A 7 4.64 -6.44 4.97
C VAL A 7 4.60 -7.53 3.91
N GLU A 8 4.54 -8.79 4.33
CA GLU A 8 4.55 -9.89 3.38
C GLU A 8 3.81 -11.15 3.82
N ASN A 9 3.41 -11.95 2.84
CA ASN A 9 2.79 -13.28 3.04
C ASN A 9 1.52 -13.21 3.91
N LEU A 10 0.67 -12.20 3.66
CA LEU A 10 -0.60 -12.02 4.37
C LEU A 10 -1.76 -12.29 3.41
N PRO A 11 -2.11 -13.57 3.15
CA PRO A 11 -3.11 -13.94 2.16
C PRO A 11 -4.55 -13.57 2.56
N PHE A 12 -4.75 -13.16 3.82
CA PHE A 12 -6.06 -12.79 4.37
C PHE A 12 -6.31 -11.27 4.36
N LEU A 13 -5.38 -10.47 3.84
CA LEU A 13 -5.60 -9.03 3.75
C LEU A 13 -6.74 -8.72 2.78
N SER A 14 -7.47 -7.66 3.12
CA SER A 14 -8.51 -7.10 2.24
C SER A 14 -7.94 -6.75 0.87
N GLU A 15 -8.81 -6.78 -0.13
CA GLU A 15 -8.52 -6.31 -1.48
C GLU A 15 -7.99 -4.86 -1.50
N ASN A 16 -8.40 -4.03 -0.55
CA ASN A 16 -7.93 -2.66 -0.39
C ASN A 16 -6.97 -2.53 0.79
N LEU A 17 -5.71 -2.23 0.51
CA LEU A 17 -4.68 -2.00 1.52
C LEU A 17 -4.27 -0.52 1.54
N LEU A 18 -4.39 0.08 2.72
CA LEU A 18 -3.94 1.45 2.99
C LEU A 18 -2.78 1.42 4.00
N ILE A 19 -1.63 1.99 3.60
CA ILE A 19 -0.43 2.09 4.42
C ILE A 19 -0.10 3.58 4.63
N LEU A 20 -0.13 4.04 5.86
CA LEU A 20 0.13 5.43 6.22
C LEU A 20 1.25 5.51 7.24
N ASP A 21 2.07 6.55 7.15
CA ASP A 21 3.01 6.95 8.20
C ASP A 21 4.03 5.85 8.60
N CYS A 22 4.33 4.96 7.66
CA CYS A 22 5.28 3.88 7.88
C CYS A 22 6.67 4.29 7.40
N GLU A 23 7.33 5.14 8.17
CA GLU A 23 8.64 5.71 7.81
C GLU A 23 9.71 4.67 7.53
N SER A 24 9.69 3.53 8.22
CA SER A 24 10.70 2.47 8.06
C SER A 24 10.26 1.33 7.16
N LEU A 25 9.06 1.40 6.58
CA LEU A 25 8.59 0.37 5.68
C LEU A 25 9.43 0.40 4.40
N GLU A 26 10.01 -0.73 4.05
CA GLU A 26 10.91 -0.89 2.91
C GLU A 26 10.33 -1.80 1.83
N ARG A 27 9.53 -2.79 2.24
CA ARG A 27 8.94 -3.78 1.33
C ARG A 27 7.48 -4.11 1.63
N VAL A 28 6.68 -4.22 0.57
CA VAL A 28 5.35 -4.83 0.55
C VAL A 28 5.36 -5.92 -0.52
N SER A 29 5.09 -7.18 -0.14
CA SER A 29 5.16 -8.27 -1.12
C SER A 29 4.29 -9.48 -0.81
N ASN A 30 3.93 -10.26 -1.83
CA ASN A 30 3.16 -11.50 -1.69
C ASN A 30 1.84 -11.31 -0.92
N LEU A 31 1.01 -10.38 -1.39
CA LEU A 31 -0.34 -10.12 -0.88
C LEU A 31 -1.35 -10.48 -1.97
N PRO A 32 -1.69 -11.77 -2.14
CA PRO A 32 -2.39 -12.26 -3.32
C PRO A 32 -3.81 -11.71 -3.45
N GLN A 33 -4.44 -11.22 -2.37
CA GLN A 33 -5.80 -10.66 -2.45
C GLN A 33 -5.81 -9.16 -2.76
N VAL A 34 -4.70 -8.44 -2.58
CA VAL A 34 -4.68 -6.97 -2.68
C VAL A 34 -4.82 -6.55 -4.14
N SER A 35 -5.93 -5.92 -4.48
CA SER A 35 -6.22 -5.33 -5.79
C SER A 35 -6.00 -3.82 -5.83
N VAL A 36 -6.07 -3.16 -4.67
CA VAL A 36 -5.83 -1.73 -4.53
C VAL A 36 -4.83 -1.49 -3.40
N LEU A 37 -3.67 -0.91 -3.72
CA LEU A 37 -2.68 -0.47 -2.75
C LEU A 37 -2.57 1.04 -2.72
N ARG A 38 -2.75 1.63 -1.54
CA ARG A 38 -2.58 3.07 -1.29
C ARG A 38 -1.52 3.25 -0.24
N PHE A 39 -0.53 4.11 -0.50
CA PHE A 39 0.46 4.44 0.51
C PHE A 39 0.79 5.93 0.54
N ARG A 40 1.06 6.45 1.75
CA ARG A 40 1.49 7.83 1.99
C ARG A 40 2.46 7.91 3.15
N ARG A 41 3.41 8.85 3.05
CA ARG A 41 4.46 9.10 4.06
C ARG A 41 5.19 7.81 4.44
N CYS A 42 5.58 7.05 3.41
CA CYS A 42 6.41 5.85 3.49
C CYS A 42 7.73 6.08 2.72
N PRO A 43 8.57 7.04 3.14
CA PRO A 43 9.75 7.50 2.38
C PRO A 43 10.79 6.41 2.10
N ASN A 44 10.80 5.32 2.89
CA ASN A 44 11.73 4.23 2.70
C ASN A 44 11.15 3.05 1.90
N LEU A 45 9.89 3.12 1.44
CA LEU A 45 9.27 2.04 0.68
C LEU A 45 9.89 1.97 -0.71
N ARG A 46 10.66 0.92 -0.96
CA ARG A 46 11.42 0.71 -2.20
C ARG A 46 10.91 -0.47 -3.02
N TYR A 47 10.29 -1.44 -2.36
CA TYR A 47 9.89 -2.69 -2.98
C TYR A 47 8.39 -2.93 -2.82
N VAL A 48 7.68 -2.95 -3.94
CA VAL A 48 6.28 -3.36 -4.05
C VAL A 48 6.23 -4.43 -5.14
N GLU A 49 6.17 -5.70 -4.76
CA GLU A 49 6.37 -6.82 -5.69
C GLU A 49 5.49 -8.03 -5.36
N LYS A 50 5.27 -8.94 -6.33
CA LYS A 50 4.46 -10.16 -6.13
C LYS A 50 3.06 -9.87 -5.59
N LEU A 51 2.41 -8.86 -6.18
CA LEU A 51 1.02 -8.49 -5.89
C LEU A 51 0.18 -8.88 -7.10
N ASP A 52 -0.04 -10.18 -7.28
CA ASP A 52 -0.53 -10.76 -8.54
C ASP A 52 -1.92 -10.23 -8.97
N ASN A 53 -2.74 -9.81 -8.00
CA ASN A 53 -4.06 -9.23 -8.26
C ASN A 53 -4.08 -7.69 -8.25
N LEU A 54 -2.93 -7.02 -8.12
CA LEU A 54 -2.88 -5.56 -8.01
C LEU A 54 -3.33 -4.88 -9.32
N GLN A 55 -4.40 -4.11 -9.22
CA GLN A 55 -4.97 -3.35 -10.33
C GLN A 55 -4.71 -1.85 -10.18
N GLN A 56 -4.63 -1.34 -8.95
CA GLN A 56 -4.46 0.09 -8.69
C GLN A 56 -3.39 0.34 -7.62
N LEU A 57 -2.46 1.27 -7.92
CA LEU A 57 -1.43 1.72 -7.01
C LEU A 57 -1.50 3.24 -6.87
N PHE A 58 -1.70 3.72 -5.64
CA PHE A 58 -1.74 5.15 -5.33
C PHE A 58 -0.62 5.53 -4.38
N TYR A 59 0.22 6.46 -4.82
CA TYR A 59 1.17 7.19 -3.99
C TYR A 59 0.70 8.63 -3.91
N SER A 60 0.67 9.20 -2.70
CA SER A 60 0.59 10.65 -2.56
C SER A 60 1.34 11.09 -1.31
N GLU A 61 2.10 12.18 -1.45
CA GLU A 61 2.65 12.91 -0.32
C GLU A 61 1.52 13.60 0.47
N ASP A 62 0.43 13.93 -0.23
CA ASP A 62 -0.77 14.61 0.29
C ASP A 62 -2.05 14.00 -0.31
N ILE A 63 -2.51 12.81 0.12
CA ILE A 63 -3.92 12.44 -0.13
C ILE A 63 -4.82 13.28 0.80
N LYS A 64 -5.02 14.56 0.47
CA LYS A 64 -6.35 15.13 0.64
C LYS A 64 -7.24 14.29 -0.26
N GLU A 65 -8.25 13.65 0.32
CA GLU A 65 -9.22 12.79 -0.36
C GLU A 65 -9.46 13.21 -1.81
N ILE A 66 -9.05 12.36 -2.75
CA ILE A 66 -9.68 12.35 -4.06
C ILE A 66 -10.94 11.49 -3.90
N SER A 67 -11.90 11.99 -3.12
CA SER A 67 -13.27 11.48 -3.08
C SER A 67 -14.11 12.05 -4.22
N SER A 68 -13.50 12.81 -5.14
CA SER A 68 -14.20 13.51 -6.23
C SER A 68 -13.94 12.98 -7.65
N LEU A 69 -13.27 11.84 -7.83
CA LEU A 69 -13.10 11.20 -9.16
C LEU A 69 -13.99 9.96 -9.36
N TRP A 70 -15.13 9.90 -8.68
CA TRP A 70 -16.25 9.03 -9.06
C TRP A 70 -17.41 9.93 -9.44
N GLY A 71 -17.52 10.21 -10.73
CA GLY A 71 -18.49 11.13 -11.30
C GLY A 71 -18.42 11.18 -12.82
N ALA A 72 -18.53 10.00 -13.45
CA ALA A 72 -19.00 9.70 -14.82
C ALA A 72 -18.33 8.40 -15.31
#